data_AF-A0A453AV64-F1
#
_entry.id   AF-A0A453AV64-F1
#
_cell.length_a   1.000
_cell.length_b   1.000
_cell.length_c   1.000
_cell.angle_alpha   90.00
_cell.angle_beta   90.00
_cell.angle_gamma   90.00
#
_symmetry.space_group_name_H-M   'P 1'
#
loop_
_entity.id
_entity.type
_entity.pdbx_description
1 polymer ?
#
loop_
_entity_poly.entity_id
_entity_poly.type
_entity_poly.pdbx_seq_one_letter_code
_entity_poly.pdbx_strand_id
1 'polypeptide(L)'
;LIQQGAKYIVVADVFPTGCIPPILTMLASPNKVKYDRHGCLKSGNRLGRYQNSLLRQWIKLLRHEYPHTKIITAEYYRPVLAFLDMPGHFGELVLLSN
;
A
#
# COMPACT_ATOMS: atom_id res chain seq x y z
N LEU A 1 13.97 -17.80 -2.21
CA LEU A 1 13.15 -17.76 -3.46
C LEU A 1 14.02 -17.78 -4.71
N ILE A 2 14.75 -16.70 -5.05
CA ILE A 2 15.54 -16.65 -6.31
C ILE A 2 16.60 -17.75 -6.37
N GLN A 3 17.43 -17.86 -5.33
CA GLN A 3 18.44 -18.92 -5.20
C GLN A 3 17.85 -20.34 -5.12
N GLN A 4 16.55 -20.46 -4.85
CA GLN A 4 15.82 -21.73 -4.84
C GLN A 4 15.13 -22.02 -6.19
N GLY A 5 15.45 -21.26 -7.24
CA GLY A 5 14.96 -21.50 -8.60
C GLY A 5 13.71 -20.72 -9.02
N ALA A 6 13.19 -19.82 -8.19
CA ALA A 6 12.01 -19.02 -8.54
C ALA A 6 12.26 -18.16 -9.80
N LYS A 7 11.43 -18.36 -10.83
CA LYS A 7 11.52 -17.63 -12.12
C LYS A 7 10.64 -16.39 -12.17
N TYR A 8 9.54 -16.39 -11.42
CA TYR A 8 8.59 -15.27 -11.34
C TYR A 8 8.32 -14.98 -9.87
N ILE A 9 8.46 -13.71 -9.48
CA ILE A 9 8.19 -13.26 -8.11
C ILE A 9 7.33 -12.01 -8.20
N VAL A 10 6.13 -12.06 -7.63
CA VAL A 10 5.30 -10.87 -7.45
C VAL A 10 5.57 -10.30 -6.07
N VAL A 11 5.90 -9.01 -6.03
CA VAL A 11 6.16 -8.28 -4.80
C VAL A 11 5.14 -7.16 -4.69
N ALA A 12 4.31 -7.22 -3.67
CA ALA A 12 3.34 -6.18 -3.38
C ALA A 12 3.98 -5.00 -2.65
N ASP A 13 3.63 -3.79 -3.07
CA ASP A 13 3.85 -2.58 -2.28
C ASP A 13 2.94 -2.59 -1.04
N VAL A 14 3.32 -1.83 -0.01
CA VAL A 14 2.48 -1.57 1.16
C VAL A 14 1.37 -0.59 0.78
N PHE A 15 0.13 -0.90 1.16
CA PHE A 15 -1.04 -0.03 1.03
C PHE A 15 -0.89 1.26 1.86
N PRO A 16 -1.71 2.31 1.66
CA PRO A 16 -1.68 3.49 2.52
C PRO A 16 -2.01 3.11 3.97
N THR A 17 -0.97 2.92 4.78
CA THR A 17 -1.08 2.35 6.13
C THR A 17 -1.98 3.17 7.04
N GLY A 18 -2.04 4.49 6.82
CA GLY A 18 -2.90 5.39 7.57
C GLY A 18 -4.39 5.19 7.30
N CYS A 19 -4.77 4.45 6.25
CA CYS A 19 -6.15 4.16 5.89
C CYS A 19 -6.64 2.79 6.41
N ILE A 20 -5.77 2.00 7.05
CA ILE A 20 -6.11 0.67 7.54
C ILE A 20 -7.01 0.80 8.78
N PRO A 21 -8.21 0.19 8.83
CA PRO A 21 -9.15 0.39 9.94
C PRO A 21 -8.55 0.05 11.32
N PRO A 22 -7.87 -1.10 11.53
CA PRO A 22 -7.16 -1.36 12.79
C PRO A 22 -6.16 -0.27 13.21
N ILE A 23 -5.39 0.29 12.27
CA ILE A 23 -4.42 1.36 12.56
C ILE A 23 -5.14 2.65 12.95
N LEU A 24 -6.23 2.98 12.27
CA LEU A 24 -7.08 4.14 12.57
C LEU A 24 -7.70 4.03 13.96
N THR A 25 -8.18 2.85 14.35
CA THR A 25 -8.76 2.60 15.68
C THR A 25 -7.69 2.68 16.77
N MET A 26 -6.56 1.99 16.61
CA MET A 26 -5.51 1.94 17.63
C MET A 26 -4.82 3.29 17.85
N LEU A 27 -4.68 4.10 16.79
CA LEU A 27 -3.98 5.39 16.83
C LEU A 27 -4.94 6.57 16.71
N ALA A 28 -6.21 6.36 17.09
CA ALA A 28 -7.24 7.39 17.05
C ALA A 28 -6.80 8.64 17.84
N SER A 29 -7.10 9.81 17.30
CA SER A 29 -6.74 11.09 17.91
C SER A 29 -7.84 12.12 17.66
N PRO A 30 -8.20 12.95 18.64
CA PRO A 30 -9.17 14.02 18.43
C PRO A 30 -8.61 15.14 17.53
N ASN A 31 -7.28 15.18 17.31
CA ASN A 31 -6.64 16.19 16.49
C ASN A 31 -6.85 15.90 14.99
N LYS A 32 -7.84 16.57 14.39
CA LYS A 32 -8.18 16.47 12.97
C LYS A 32 -7.01 16.78 12.03
N VAL A 33 -6.01 17.57 12.44
CA VAL A 33 -4.83 17.91 11.62
C VAL A 33 -3.98 16.67 11.30
N LYS A 34 -4.04 15.62 12.13
CA LYS A 34 -3.32 14.36 11.90
C LYS A 34 -3.86 13.56 10.73
N TYR A 35 -5.07 13.85 10.28
CA TYR A 35 -5.76 13.14 9.22
C TYR A 35 -5.70 13.92 7.91
N ASP A 36 -5.68 13.20 6.78
CA ASP A 36 -5.84 13.78 5.45
C ASP A 36 -7.33 13.84 5.03
N ARG A 37 -7.59 14.25 3.78
CA ARG A 37 -8.95 14.43 3.25
C ARG A 37 -9.79 13.15 3.25
N HIS A 38 -9.16 11.98 3.32
CA HIS A 38 -9.84 10.68 3.34
C HIS A 38 -10.07 10.16 4.77
N GLY A 39 -9.71 10.94 5.79
CA GLY A 39 -9.72 10.46 7.18
C GLY A 39 -8.59 9.49 7.48
N CYS A 40 -7.56 9.40 6.64
CA CYS A 40 -6.40 8.54 6.88
C CYS A 40 -5.33 9.26 7.71
N LEU A 41 -4.63 8.53 8.59
CA LEU A 41 -3.52 9.10 9.36
C LEU A 41 -2.34 9.47 8.46
N LYS A 42 -1.95 10.75 8.46
CA LYS A 42 -0.82 11.26 7.67
C LYS A 42 0.51 10.59 8.02
N SER A 43 0.72 10.25 9.29
CA SER A 43 1.91 9.54 9.77
C SER A 43 2.00 8.12 9.21
N GLY A 44 0.90 7.35 9.28
CA GLY A 44 0.81 6.02 8.67
C GLY A 44 1.03 6.07 7.16
N ASN A 45 0.41 7.04 6.48
CA ASN A 45 0.60 7.24 5.04
C ASN A 45 2.05 7.61 4.67
N ARG A 46 2.76 8.35 5.52
CA ARG A 46 4.19 8.65 5.35
C ARG A 46 5.06 7.39 5.50
N LEU A 47 4.76 6.55 6.51
CA LEU A 47 5.48 5.30 6.74
C LEU A 47 5.33 4.35 5.53
N GLY A 48 4.10 4.12 5.05
CA GLY A 48 3.87 3.26 3.89
C GLY A 48 4.59 3.74 2.63
N ARG A 49 4.60 5.06 2.36
CA ARG A 49 5.36 5.62 1.22
C ARG A 49 6.87 5.42 1.37
N TYR A 50 7.40 5.59 2.57
CA TYR A 50 8.82 5.37 2.85
C TYR A 50 9.21 3.91 2.65
N GLN A 51 8.44 2.97 3.20
CA GLN A 51 8.64 1.54 3.00
C GLN A 51 8.61 1.16 1.52
N ASN A 52 7.64 1.66 0.75
CA ASN A 52 7.57 1.41 -0.69
C ASN A 52 8.75 2.00 -1.46
N SER A 53 9.27 3.15 -1.04
CA SER A 53 10.48 3.73 -1.62
C SER A 53 11.69 2.80 -1.45
N LEU A 54 11.91 2.31 -0.23
CA LEU A 54 12.98 1.35 0.06
C LEU A 54 12.78 0.04 -0.71
N LEU A 55 11.56 -0.50 -0.70
CA LEU A 55 11.22 -1.72 -1.43
C LEU A 55 11.56 -1.61 -2.92
N ARG A 56 11.19 -0.50 -3.56
CA ARG A 56 11.51 -0.26 -4.97
C ARG A 56 13.01 -0.15 -5.24
N GLN A 57 13.79 0.43 -4.31
CA GLN A 57 15.25 0.46 -4.42
C GLN A 57 15.84 -0.96 -4.38
N TRP A 58 15.41 -1.79 -3.42
CA TRP A 58 15.84 -3.18 -3.33
C TRP A 58 15.44 -4.02 -4.54
N ILE A 59 14.20 -3.86 -5.02
CA ILE A 59 13.74 -4.56 -6.24
C ILE A 59 14.59 -4.17 -7.45
N LYS A 60 15.00 -2.90 -7.56
CA LYS A 60 15.90 -2.45 -8.64
C LYS A 60 17.25 -3.17 -8.58
N LEU A 61 17.83 -3.31 -7.39
CA LEU A 61 19.08 -4.04 -7.19
C LEU A 61 18.93 -5.52 -7.53
N LEU A 62 17.87 -6.17 -7.04
CA LEU A 62 17.61 -7.59 -7.32
C LEU A 62 17.37 -7.87 -8.80
N ARG A 63 16.69 -6.97 -9.53
CA ARG A 63 16.50 -7.11 -10.98
C ARG A 63 17.82 -7.02 -11.73
N HIS A 64 18.78 -6.23 -11.24
CA HIS A 64 20.12 -6.13 -11.83
C HIS A 64 20.95 -7.39 -11.53
N GLU A 65 20.90 -7.88 -10.29
CA GLU A 65 21.67 -9.06 -9.84
C GLU A 65 21.13 -10.36 -10.44
N TYR A 66 19.82 -10.47 -10.65
CA TYR A 66 19.15 -11.69 -11.12
C TYR A 66 18.36 -11.44 -12.41
N PRO A 67 19.02 -11.20 -13.55
CA PRO A 67 18.34 -10.85 -14.82
C PRO A 67 17.45 -11.97 -15.36
N HIS A 68 17.67 -13.21 -14.94
CA HIS A 68 16.89 -14.38 -15.35
C HIS A 68 15.62 -14.61 -14.49
N THR A 69 15.41 -13.82 -13.43
CA THR A 69 14.19 -13.88 -12.61
C THR A 69 13.32 -12.66 -12.85
N LYS A 70 12.07 -12.88 -13.24
CA LYS A 70 11.08 -11.82 -13.45
C LYS A 70 10.47 -11.40 -12.12
N ILE A 71 10.94 -10.28 -11.58
CA ILE A 71 10.36 -9.65 -10.40
C ILE A 71 9.32 -8.62 -10.85
N ILE A 72 8.05 -8.85 -10.52
CA ILE A 72 6.90 -8.02 -10.88
C ILE A 72 6.44 -7.29 -9.62
N THR A 73 6.20 -5.98 -9.73
CA THR A 73 5.70 -5.15 -8.64
C THR A 73 4.18 -5.03 -8.75
N ALA A 74 3.45 -5.37 -7.68
CA ALA A 74 2.03 -5.10 -7.57
C ALA A 74 1.81 -3.81 -6.77
N GLU A 75 1.24 -2.80 -7.42
CA GLU A 75 1.05 -1.48 -6.84
C GLU A 75 -0.32 -1.39 -6.17
N TYR A 76 -0.35 -1.19 -4.85
CA TYR A 76 -1.60 -1.08 -4.08
C TYR A 76 -1.93 0.34 -3.64
N TYR A 77 -0.95 1.24 -3.60
CA TYR A 77 -1.12 2.51 -2.93
C TYR A 77 -2.10 3.41 -3.68
N ARG A 78 -1.92 3.60 -4.99
CA ARG A 78 -2.78 4.46 -5.80
C ARG A 78 -4.16 3.86 -6.04
N PRO A 79 -4.34 2.55 -6.34
CA PRO A 79 -5.65 1.94 -6.43
C PRO A 79 -6.50 2.13 -5.18
N VAL A 80 -5.90 1.99 -3.99
CA VAL A 80 -6.64 2.23 -2.74
C VAL A 80 -7.07 3.70 -2.62
N LEU A 81 -6.21 4.66 -2.97
CA LEU A 81 -6.62 6.07 -2.99
C LEU A 81 -7.72 6.35 -4.02
N ALA A 82 -7.62 5.78 -5.22
CA ALA A 82 -8.64 5.90 -6.26
C ALA A 82 -9.98 5.32 -5.82
N PHE A 83 -9.96 4.19 -5.09
CA PHE A 83 -11.14 3.61 -4.46
C PHE A 83 -11.75 4.56 -3.43
N LEU A 84 -10.94 5.21 -2.60
CA LEU A 84 -11.43 6.19 -1.61
C LEU A 84 -11.98 7.46 -2.27
N ASP A 85 -11.46 7.85 -3.44
CA ASP A 85 -11.97 8.98 -4.23
C ASP A 85 -13.29 8.65 -4.95
N MET A 86 -13.44 7.42 -5.48
CA MET A 86 -14.56 7.03 -6.34
C MET A 86 -15.06 5.61 -6.06
N PRO A 87 -15.59 5.32 -4.86
CA PRO A 87 -15.93 3.97 -4.47
C PRO A 87 -16.93 3.29 -5.42
N GLY A 88 -17.94 4.04 -5.88
CA GLY A 88 -18.98 3.53 -6.79
C GLY A 88 -18.46 3.06 -8.16
N HIS A 89 -17.25 3.47 -8.56
CA HIS A 89 -16.62 2.98 -9.79
C HIS A 89 -16.03 1.57 -9.63
N PHE A 90 -15.75 1.16 -8.38
CA PHE A 90 -15.12 -0.13 -8.07
C PHE A 90 -16.11 -1.16 -7.51
N GLY A 91 -17.39 -0.80 -7.39
CA GLY A 91 -18.46 -1.64 -6.87
C GLY A 91 -19.41 -0.88 -5.96
N GLU A 92 -20.48 -1.53 -5.54
CA GLU A 92 -21.45 -0.94 -4.63
C GLU A 92 -20.90 -0.92 -3.20
N LEU A 93 -20.84 0.26 -2.59
CA LEU A 93 -20.46 0.40 -1.19
C LEU A 93 -21.68 -0.02 -0.36
N VAL A 94 -21.79 -1.33 -0.08
CA VAL A 94 -22.79 -1.84 0.86
C VAL A 94 -22.42 -1.32 2.23
N LEU A 95 -22.94 -0.14 2.57
CA LEU A 95 -22.94 0.33 3.94
C LEU A 95 -23.75 -0.69 4.73
N LEU A 96 -23.07 -1.47 5.58
CA LEU A 96 -23.72 -2.28 6.59
C LEU A 96 -24.36 -1.32 7.60
N SER A 97 -25.54 -0.81 7.26
CA SER A 97 -26.41 -0.09 8.17
C SER A 97 -26.96 -1.10 9.17
N ASN A 98 -26.44 -1.06 10.40
CA ASN A 98 -27.13 -1.57 11.58
C ASN A 98 -27.92 -0.44 12.22
#